data_AF-A0A323TI15-F1
#
_entry.id   AF-A0A323TI15-F1
#
_cell.length_a   1.000
_cell.length_b   1.000
_cell.length_c   1.000
_cell.angle_alpha   90.00
_cell.angle_beta   90.00
_cell.angle_gamma   90.00
#
_symmetry.space_group_name_H-M   'P 1'
#
loop_
_entity.id
_entity.type
_entity.pdbx_description
1 polymer ?
#
loop_
_entity_poly.entity_id
_entity_poly.type
_entity_poly.pdbx_seq_one_letter_code
_entity_poly.pdbx_strand_id
1 'polypeptide(L)'
;MEFEFGNFGIFLPPLHITMALIVMIFFLVRWSKQLETGGYKVFFYFLISTYAAPMASWNTEEGLFELWIPIGFIAVFSYLLLGKSYHPSKMKASILGFCLAIYQIISHYAG
;
A
#
# COMPACT_ATOMS: atom_id res chain seq x y z
N MET A 1 -5.15 8.44 20.56
CA MET A 1 -4.87 8.79 21.97
C MET A 1 -3.87 9.91 21.93
N GLU A 2 -4.15 11.01 22.61
CA GLU A 2 -3.30 12.19 22.59
C GLU A 2 -2.43 12.16 23.85
N PHE A 3 -1.10 12.16 23.67
CA PHE A 3 -0.16 12.23 24.77
C PHE A 3 0.49 13.61 24.74
N GLU A 4 0.12 14.46 25.69
CA GLU A 4 0.71 15.78 25.86
C GLU A 4 1.92 15.70 26.79
N PHE A 5 3.08 16.11 26.28
CA PHE A 5 4.31 16.30 27.04
C PHE A 5 4.65 17.80 27.04
N GLY A 6 4.05 18.55 27.96
CA GLY A 6 4.21 20.00 28.00
C GLY A 6 3.65 20.66 26.74
N ASN A 7 4.50 21.29 25.91
CA ASN A 7 4.07 21.99 24.68
C ASN A 7 4.12 21.11 23.42
N PHE A 8 4.36 19.80 23.55
CA PHE A 8 4.42 18.84 22.46
C PHE A 8 3.37 17.74 22.65
N GLY A 9 2.45 17.60 21.70
CA GLY A 9 1.48 16.52 21.64
C GLY A 9 1.90 15.46 20.62
N ILE A 10 1.91 14.18 21.02
CA ILE A 10 2.04 13.06 20.09
C ILE A 10 0.66 12.47 19.84
N PHE A 11 0.20 12.59 18.59
CA PHE A 11 -1.07 11.98 18.16
C PHE A 11 -0.80 10.56 17.66
N LEU A 12 -1.04 9.57 18.51
CA LEU A 12 -0.90 8.18 18.11
C LEU A 12 -2.12 7.77 17.27
N PRO A 13 -1.89 7.15 16.09
CA PRO A 13 -2.99 6.60 15.31
C PRO A 13 -3.73 5.53 16.12
N PRO A 14 -5.00 5.27 15.80
CA PRO A 14 -5.78 4.22 16.42
C PRO A 14 -5.01 2.89 16.55
N LEU A 15 -5.19 2.20 17.67
CA LEU A 15 -4.46 0.97 17.99
C LEU A 15 -4.57 -0.10 16.89
N HIS A 16 -5.74 -0.20 16.25
CA HIS A 16 -5.97 -1.14 15.16
C HIS A 16 -5.12 -0.82 13.92
N ILE A 17 -4.94 0.47 13.58
CA ILE A 17 -4.06 0.90 12.48
C ILE A 17 -2.61 0.58 12.82
N THR A 18 -2.21 0.88 14.06
CA THR A 18 -0.84 0.58 14.53
C THR A 18 -0.56 -0.93 14.48
N MET A 19 -1.51 -1.76 14.90
CA MET A 19 -1.36 -3.22 14.86
C MET A 19 -1.28 -3.75 13.43
N ALA A 20 -2.12 -3.25 12.51
CA ALA A 20 -2.05 -3.59 11.09
C ALA A 20 -0.68 -3.21 10.49
N LEU A 21 -0.15 -2.04 10.83
CA LEU A 21 1.18 -1.60 10.38
C LEU A 21 2.28 -2.55 10.86
N ILE A 22 2.27 -2.94 12.14
CA ILE A 22 3.25 -3.88 12.70
C ILE A 22 3.19 -5.23 11.95
N VAL A 23 1.98 -5.74 11.69
CA VAL A 23 1.78 -6.99 10.95
C VAL A 23 2.31 -6.88 9.52
N MET A 24 2.06 -5.77 8.83
CA MET A 24 2.59 -5.51 7.49
C MET A 24 4.12 -5.49 7.47
N ILE A 25 4.74 -4.76 8.40
CA ILE A 25 6.21 -4.68 8.54
C ILE A 25 6.79 -6.07 8.80
N PHE A 26 6.18 -6.84 9.70
CA PHE A 26 6.61 -8.20 10.00
C PHE A 26 6.63 -9.09 8.75
N PHE A 27 5.56 -9.06 7.94
CA PHE A 27 5.51 -9.81 6.69
C PHE A 27 6.56 -9.35 5.68
N LEU A 28 6.74 -8.04 5.51
CA LEU A 28 7.75 -7.48 4.61
C LEU A 28 9.17 -7.90 4.99
N VAL A 29 9.51 -7.83 6.28
CA VAL A 29 10.82 -8.29 6.79
C VAL A 29 11.00 -9.78 6.56
N ARG A 30 9.97 -10.59 6.84
CA ARG A 30 10.02 -12.05 6.62
C ARG A 30 10.22 -12.39 5.15
N TRP A 31 9.51 -11.73 4.23
CA TRP A 31 9.63 -11.97 2.78
C TRP A 31 10.93 -11.43 2.20
N SER A 32 11.45 -10.32 2.73
CA SER A 32 12.76 -9.77 2.37
C SER A 32 13.89 -10.78 2.61
N LYS A 33 13.84 -11.54 3.71
CA LYS A 33 14.82 -12.58 4.03
C LYS A 33 14.77 -13.80 3.10
N GLN A 34 13.70 -13.98 2.34
CA GLN A 34 13.55 -15.10 1.39
C GLN A 34 14.23 -14.85 0.05
N LEU A 35 14.72 -13.65 -0.20
CA LEU A 35 15.49 -13.33 -1.40
C LEU A 35 16.97 -13.38 -1.10
N GLU A 36 17.69 -14.24 -1.82
CA GLU A 36 19.15 -14.33 -1.76
C GLU A 36 19.82 -13.03 -2.25
N THR A 37 19.15 -12.24 -3.10
CA THR A 37 19.69 -11.00 -3.65
C THR A 37 18.77 -9.79 -3.38
N GLY A 38 19.23 -8.89 -2.51
CA GLY A 38 18.69 -7.55 -2.32
C GLY A 38 17.25 -7.52 -1.77
N GLY A 39 17.06 -7.96 -0.53
CA GLY A 39 15.74 -7.99 0.13
C GLY A 39 14.99 -6.66 0.17
N TYR A 40 15.70 -5.53 0.10
CA TYR A 40 15.11 -4.19 -0.07
C TYR A 40 14.18 -4.09 -1.30
N LYS A 41 14.39 -4.92 -2.33
CA LYS A 41 13.53 -4.95 -3.52
C LYS A 41 12.09 -5.30 -3.16
N VAL A 42 11.86 -6.17 -2.18
CA VAL A 42 10.51 -6.52 -1.70
C VAL A 42 9.76 -5.28 -1.23
N PHE A 43 10.46 -4.43 -0.48
CA PHE A 43 9.90 -3.18 0.01
C PHE A 43 9.53 -2.25 -1.15
N PHE A 44 10.36 -2.13 -2.18
CA PHE A 44 10.01 -1.34 -3.37
C PHE A 44 8.83 -1.90 -4.15
N TYR A 45 8.74 -3.22 -4.33
CA TYR A 45 7.57 -3.84 -4.97
C TYR A 45 6.28 -3.57 -4.18
N PHE A 46 6.35 -3.64 -2.84
CA PHE A 46 5.24 -3.23 -1.98
C PHE A 46 4.90 -1.76 -2.18
N LEU A 47 5.88 -0.86 -2.00
CA LEU A 47 5.68 0.59 -2.03
C LEU A 47 5.09 1.05 -3.37
N ILE A 48 5.63 0.59 -4.49
CA ILE A 48 5.09 0.90 -5.82
C ILE A 48 3.66 0.37 -5.92
N SER A 49 3.37 -0.83 -5.42
CA SER A 49 2.03 -1.42 -5.49
C SER A 49 0.98 -0.70 -4.63
N THR A 50 1.40 0.09 -3.62
CA THR A 50 0.47 0.93 -2.84
C THR A 50 -0.05 2.15 -3.58
N TYR A 51 0.55 2.49 -4.72
CA TYR A 51 0.19 3.69 -5.46
C TYR A 51 -1.15 3.53 -6.19
N ALA A 52 -2.13 4.33 -5.77
CA ALA A 52 -3.41 4.53 -6.43
C ALA A 52 -3.50 5.98 -6.91
N ALA A 53 -4.11 6.17 -8.07
CA ALA A 53 -4.29 7.49 -8.66
C ALA A 53 -5.65 7.60 -9.37
N PRO A 54 -6.24 8.81 -9.47
CA PRO A 54 -7.41 9.04 -10.28
C PRO A 54 -7.07 8.83 -11.76
N MET A 55 -7.82 7.97 -12.44
CA MET A 55 -7.64 7.72 -13.88
C MET A 55 -8.62 8.50 -14.74
N ALA A 56 -9.82 8.75 -14.23
CA ALA A 56 -10.86 9.49 -14.92
C ALA A 56 -11.66 10.30 -13.92
N SER A 57 -12.20 11.42 -14.37
CA SER A 57 -13.03 12.32 -13.57
C SER A 57 -14.28 12.69 -14.35
N TRP A 58 -15.43 12.70 -13.70
CA TRP A 58 -16.71 13.12 -14.27
C TRP A 58 -17.38 14.14 -13.36
N ASN A 59 -17.97 15.16 -13.97
CA ASN A 59 -18.88 16.06 -13.27
C ASN A 59 -20.23 15.36 -13.10
N THR A 60 -20.65 15.20 -11.86
CA THR A 60 -22.00 14.75 -11.50
C THR A 60 -22.75 15.90 -10.83
N GLU A 61 -24.06 15.76 -10.69
CA GLU A 61 -24.89 16.76 -9.98
C GLU A 61 -24.50 16.92 -8.50
N GLU A 62 -23.84 15.90 -7.93
CA GLU A 62 -23.38 15.85 -6.54
C GLU A 62 -21.92 16.33 -6.37
N GLY A 63 -21.18 16.54 -7.45
CA GLY A 63 -19.80 17.04 -7.42
C GLY A 63 -18.87 16.41 -8.46
N LEU A 64 -17.57 16.45 -8.17
CA LEU A 64 -16.54 15.82 -9.00
C LEU A 64 -16.36 14.36 -8.55
N PHE A 65 -16.77 13.41 -9.38
CA PHE A 65 -16.47 12.00 -9.17
C PHE A 65 -15.16 11.64 -9.89
N GLU A 66 -14.14 11.25 -9.13
CA GLU A 66 -12.90 10.70 -9.66
C GLU A 66 -12.93 9.18 -9.53
N LEU A 67 -12.54 8.42 -10.55
CA LEU A 67 -12.33 6.97 -10.49
C LEU A 67 -10.87 6.66 -10.20
N TRP A 68 -10.60 6.20 -8.98
CA TRP A 68 -9.27 5.82 -8.54
C TRP A 68 -8.94 4.38 -8.91
N ILE A 69 -7.72 4.17 -9.41
CA ILE A 69 -7.24 2.84 -9.82
C ILE A 69 -5.86 2.58 -9.17
N PRO A 70 -5.60 1.36 -8.67
CA PRO A 70 -4.32 0.98 -8.09
C PRO A 70 -3.26 0.72 -9.19
N ILE A 71 -2.90 1.76 -9.92
CA ILE A 71 -2.03 1.69 -11.11
C ILE A 71 -0.64 1.13 -10.79
N GLY A 72 -0.13 1.40 -9.59
CA GLY A 72 1.15 0.88 -9.14
C GLY A 72 1.18 -0.64 -9.06
N PHE A 73 0.11 -1.26 -8.56
CA PHE A 73 -0.02 -2.71 -8.55
C PHE A 73 -0.13 -3.26 -9.95
N ILE A 74 -0.94 -2.66 -10.83
CA ILE A 74 -1.11 -3.11 -12.22
C ILE A 74 0.24 -3.13 -12.94
N ALA A 75 1.06 -2.08 -12.78
CA ALA A 75 2.39 -2.01 -13.36
C ALA A 75 3.32 -3.11 -12.82
N VAL A 76 3.40 -3.29 -11.49
CA VAL A 76 4.24 -4.31 -10.85
C VAL A 76 3.78 -5.72 -11.22
N PHE A 77 2.48 -5.98 -11.20
CA PHE A 77 1.89 -7.26 -11.53
C PHE A 77 2.19 -7.65 -12.98
N SER A 78 2.01 -6.70 -13.90
CA SER A 78 2.35 -6.89 -15.32
C SER A 78 3.85 -7.18 -15.49
N TYR A 79 4.72 -6.43 -14.81
CA TYR A 79 6.17 -6.65 -14.83
C TYR A 79 6.56 -8.04 -14.30
N LEU A 80 5.95 -8.50 -13.21
CA LEU A 80 6.26 -9.79 -12.59
C LEU A 80 5.73 -10.98 -13.38
N LEU A 81 4.58 -10.85 -14.06
CA LEU A 81 4.00 -11.93 -14.87
C LEU A 81 4.61 -12.03 -16.28
N LEU A 82 4.85 -10.91 -16.94
CA LEU A 82 5.41 -10.88 -18.29
C LEU A 82 6.93 -11.12 -18.28
N GLY A 83 7.60 -10.83 -17.16
CA GLY A 83 9.04 -11.00 -17.01
C GLY A 83 9.45 -12.37 -16.50
N LYS A 84 10.68 -12.81 -16.84
CA LYS A 84 11.36 -13.94 -16.17
C LYS A 84 11.76 -13.66 -14.70
N SER A 85 11.39 -12.51 -14.14
CA SER A 85 11.78 -12.06 -12.79
C SER A 85 10.76 -12.41 -11.70
N TYR A 86 9.80 -13.30 -12.01
CA TYR A 86 8.80 -13.76 -11.05
C TYR A 86 9.48 -14.36 -9.82
N HIS A 87 9.11 -13.84 -8.64
CA HIS A 87 9.54 -14.41 -7.37
C HIS A 87 8.38 -14.34 -6.37
N PRO A 88 8.06 -15.44 -5.66
CA PRO A 88 6.91 -15.48 -4.75
C PRO A 88 6.91 -14.36 -3.71
N SER A 89 8.08 -14.01 -3.15
CA SER A 89 8.19 -12.93 -2.15
C SER A 89 7.87 -11.54 -2.72
N LYS A 90 8.25 -11.27 -3.98
CA LYS A 90 7.92 -9.99 -4.65
C LYS A 90 6.41 -9.90 -4.91
N MET A 91 5.81 -11.02 -5.33
CA MET A 91 4.37 -11.11 -5.59
C MET A 91 3.53 -10.99 -4.31
N LYS A 92 3.94 -11.62 -3.22
CA LYS A 92 3.27 -11.47 -1.91
C LYS A 92 3.31 -10.01 -1.42
N ALA A 93 4.44 -9.35 -1.59
CA ALA A 93 4.60 -7.95 -1.23
C ALA A 93 3.77 -7.01 -2.12
N SER A 94 3.69 -7.27 -3.42
CA SER A 94 2.83 -6.48 -4.31
C SER A 94 1.34 -6.66 -4.00
N ILE A 95 0.90 -7.88 -3.69
CA ILE A 95 -0.48 -8.14 -3.22
C ILE A 95 -0.77 -7.39 -1.92
N LEU A 96 0.16 -7.38 -0.97
CA LEU A 96 -0.01 -6.61 0.27
C LEU A 96 -0.15 -5.11 -0.02
N GLY A 97 0.64 -4.57 -0.96
CA GLY A 97 0.53 -3.19 -1.41
C GLY A 97 -0.81 -2.89 -2.10
N PHE A 98 -1.30 -3.83 -2.91
CA PHE A 98 -2.61 -3.74 -3.54
C PHE A 98 -3.77 -3.71 -2.54
N CYS A 99 -3.71 -4.53 -1.49
CA CYS A 99 -4.69 -4.46 -0.40
C CYS A 99 -4.72 -3.07 0.25
N LEU A 100 -3.55 -2.45 0.45
CA LEU A 100 -3.48 -1.09 0.98
C LEU A 100 -4.03 -0.07 -0.01
N ALA A 101 -3.79 -0.24 -1.31
CA ALA A 101 -4.32 0.63 -2.35
C ALA A 101 -5.85 0.54 -2.43
N ILE A 102 -6.43 -0.66 -2.38
CA ILE A 102 -7.88 -0.86 -2.28
C ILE A 102 -8.43 -0.21 -1.02
N TYR A 103 -7.77 -0.40 0.13
CA TYR A 103 -8.20 0.22 1.38
C TYR A 103 -8.23 1.76 1.27
N GLN A 104 -7.21 2.37 0.66
CA GLN A 104 -7.18 3.82 0.41
C GLN A 104 -8.34 4.26 -0.51
N ILE A 105 -8.59 3.50 -1.59
CA ILE A 105 -9.68 3.79 -2.52
C ILE A 105 -11.04 3.70 -1.81
N ILE A 106 -11.29 2.64 -1.05
CA ILE A 106 -12.54 2.49 -0.28
C ILE A 106 -12.67 3.63 0.73
N SER A 107 -11.60 3.95 1.47
CA SER A 107 -11.61 5.04 2.45
C SER A 107 -11.86 6.41 1.81
N HIS A 108 -11.44 6.62 0.56
CA HIS A 108 -11.67 7.87 -0.17
C HIS A 108 -13.17 8.10 -0.47
N TYR A 109 -13.93 7.03 -0.74
CA TYR A 109 -15.37 7.13 -1.03
C TYR A 109 -16.28 6.86 0.17
N ALA A 110 -15.80 6.14 1.19
CA ALA A 110 -16.62 5.74 2.33
C ALA A 110 -16.88 6.89 3.32
N GLY A 111 -16.06 7.96 3.29
CA GLY A 111 -16.15 9.09 4.22
C GLY A 111 -15.52 8.80 5.57
#